data_AF-A0A2D9CHQ0-F1
#
_entry.id   AF-A0A2D9CHQ0-F1
#
_cell.length_a   1.000
_cell.length_b   1.000
_cell.length_c   1.000
_cell.angle_alpha   90.00
_cell.angle_beta   90.00
_cell.angle_gamma   90.00
#
_symmetry.space_group_name_H-M   'P 1'
#
loop_
_entity.id
_entity.type
_entity.pdbx_description
1 polymer ?
#
loop_
_entity_poly.entity_id
_entity_poly.type
_entity_poly.pdbx_seq_one_letter_code
_entity_poly.pdbx_strand_id
1 'polypeptide(L)'
;MNFEDYKEPLEECGYLVTSENVTTKMGDVLAALDPYGSYWCTDSRVQEILSSVVTKKVRARTKSGHFVKDDPTTPENEAWTTKTIKQGNK
;
A
#
# COMPACT_ATOMS: atom_id res chain seq x y z
N MET A 1 4.86 4.32 7.84
CA MET A 1 4.36 3.32 6.89
C MET A 1 2.94 2.98 7.34
N ASN A 2 1.93 3.02 6.47
CA ASN A 2 0.55 2.65 6.87
C ASN A 2 0.26 1.26 6.29
N PHE A 3 -0.17 0.31 7.12
CA PHE A 3 -0.44 -1.05 6.65
C PHE A 3 -1.69 -1.12 5.76
N GLU A 4 -2.62 -0.17 5.88
CA GLU A 4 -3.85 -0.12 5.09
C GLU A 4 -3.59 0.06 3.59
N ASP A 5 -2.48 0.69 3.20
CA ASP A 5 -2.07 0.78 1.79
C ASP A 5 -1.83 -0.60 1.15
N TYR A 6 -1.61 -1.63 1.99
CA TYR A 6 -1.33 -3.01 1.61
C TYR A 6 -2.49 -3.95 1.94
N LYS A 7 -3.66 -3.41 2.30
CA LYS A 7 -4.81 -4.21 2.75
C LYS A 7 -5.24 -5.24 1.71
N GLU A 8 -5.44 -4.84 0.45
CA GLU A 8 -5.90 -5.74 -0.61
C GLU A 8 -5.02 -7.00 -0.79
N PRO A 9 -3.69 -6.90 -1.01
CA PRO A 9 -2.85 -8.08 -1.20
C PRO A 9 -2.68 -8.92 0.07
N LEU A 10 -2.71 -8.29 1.26
CA LEU A 10 -2.62 -9.00 2.54
C LEU A 10 -3.92 -9.77 2.85
N GLU A 11 -5.08 -9.19 2.55
CA GLU A 11 -6.39 -9.85 2.70
C GLU A 11 -6.58 -10.97 1.66
N GLU A 12 -6.06 -10.82 0.43
CA GLU A 12 -6.02 -11.90 -0.57
C GLU A 12 -5.24 -13.12 -0.06
N CYS A 13 -4.16 -12.89 0.69
CA CYS A 13 -3.41 -13.94 1.37
C CYS A 13 -4.10 -14.48 2.64
N GLY A 14 -5.24 -13.90 3.03
CA GLY A 14 -6.04 -14.33 4.17
C GLY A 14 -5.63 -13.73 5.52
N TYR A 15 -4.81 -12.67 5.53
CA TYR A 15 -4.44 -11.93 6.73
C TYR A 15 -5.44 -10.80 7.02
N LEU A 16 -5.56 -10.41 8.28
CA LEU A 16 -6.33 -9.26 8.72
C LEU A 16 -5.38 -8.08 8.91
N VAL A 17 -5.67 -6.98 8.22
CA VAL A 17 -4.83 -5.78 8.26
C VAL A 17 -5.55 -4.67 9.00
N THR A 18 -4.86 -4.09 9.98
CA THR A 18 -5.25 -2.88 10.69
C THR A 18 -4.22 -1.80 10.46
N SER A 19 -4.50 -0.54 10.85
CA SER A 19 -3.53 0.55 10.72
C SER A 19 -2.24 0.28 11.52
N GLU A 20 -2.34 -0.44 12.64
CA GLU A 20 -1.22 -0.65 13.57
C GLU A 20 -0.51 -2.00 13.37
N ASN A 21 -1.22 -3.04 12.94
CA ASN A 21 -0.68 -4.39 12.83
C ASN A 21 -1.39 -5.26 11.76
N VAL A 22 -0.70 -6.33 11.37
CA VAL A 22 -1.19 -7.40 10.51
C VAL A 22 -1.29 -8.68 11.34
N THR A 23 -2.47 -9.28 11.37
CA THR A 23 -2.79 -10.48 12.16
C THR A 23 -3.31 -11.62 11.30
N THR A 24 -3.24 -12.85 11.81
CA THR A 24 -3.96 -13.99 11.23
C THR A 24 -5.42 -13.99 11.67
N LYS A 25 -6.28 -14.79 11.02
CA LYS A 25 -7.66 -15.05 11.51
C LYS A 25 -7.71 -15.64 12.93
N MET A 26 -6.60 -16.18 13.41
CA MET A 26 -6.48 -16.78 14.75
C MET A 26 -6.01 -15.76 15.80
N GLY A 27 -5.61 -14.55 15.39
CA GLY A 27 -5.16 -13.48 16.27
C GLY A 27 -3.65 -13.38 16.46
N ASP A 28 -2.85 -14.18 15.74
CA ASP A 28 -1.40 -14.08 15.80
C ASP A 28 -0.91 -12.83 15.06
N VAL A 29 -0.10 -12.00 15.73
CA VAL A 29 0.48 -10.78 15.15
C VAL A 29 1.71 -11.14 14.32
N LEU A 30 1.65 -10.90 13.01
CA LEU A 30 2.74 -11.20 12.08
C LEU A 30 3.60 -9.98 11.76
N ALA A 31 3.01 -8.79 11.79
CA ALA A 31 3.72 -7.54 11.66
C ALA A 31 3.03 -6.46 12.49
N ALA A 32 3.78 -5.54 13.07
CA ALA A 32 3.24 -4.38 13.78
C ALA A 32 4.16 -3.17 13.69
N LEU A 33 3.58 -1.99 13.88
CA LEU A 33 4.31 -0.73 14.04
C LEU A 33 4.80 -0.59 15.48
N ASP A 34 6.05 -0.19 15.64
CA ASP A 34 6.61 0.22 16.92
C ASP A 34 6.22 1.68 17.22
N PRO A 35 6.19 2.09 18.50
CA PRO A 35 5.93 3.48 18.91
C PRO A 35 6.89 4.51 18.28
N TYR A 36 8.07 4.06 17.86
CA TYR A 36 9.09 4.87 17.20
C TYR A 36 8.89 5.01 15.67
N GLY A 37 7.83 4.40 15.12
CA GLY A 37 7.49 4.47 13.69
C GLY A 37 8.22 3.46 12.80
N SER A 38 9.02 2.58 13.38
CA SER A 38 9.54 1.37 12.71
C SER A 38 8.45 0.30 12.64
N TYR A 39 8.67 -0.74 11.83
CA TYR A 39 7.83 -1.92 11.85
C TYR A 39 8.71 -3.17 11.95
N TRP A 40 8.15 -4.22 12.52
CA TRP A 40 8.72 -5.55 12.48
C TRP A 40 7.79 -6.49 11.70
N CYS A 41 8.39 -7.47 11.03
CA CYS A 41 7.68 -8.53 10.32
C CYS A 41 8.32 -9.86 10.66
N THR A 42 7.51 -10.81 11.12
CA THR A 42 7.94 -12.19 11.36
C THR A 42 7.71 -13.07 10.13
N ASP A 43 6.65 -12.79 9.36
CA ASP A 43 6.27 -13.61 8.22
C ASP A 43 6.95 -13.14 6.92
N SER A 44 7.56 -14.08 6.19
CA SER A 44 8.26 -13.78 4.94
C SER A 44 7.33 -13.36 3.81
N ARG A 45 6.07 -13.85 3.77
CA ARG A 45 5.10 -13.45 2.75
C ARG A 45 4.61 -12.02 2.99
N VAL A 46 4.32 -11.69 4.24
CA VAL A 46 3.94 -10.31 4.62
C VAL A 46 5.08 -9.35 4.26
N GLN A 47 6.33 -9.71 4.57
CA GLN A 47 7.50 -8.92 4.20
C GLN A 47 7.65 -8.77 2.67
N GLU A 48 7.43 -9.83 1.90
CA GLU A 48 7.46 -9.76 0.43
C GLU A 48 6.37 -8.84 -0.12
N ILE A 49 5.14 -8.89 0.42
CA ILE A 49 4.05 -8.00 0.02
C ILE A 49 4.40 -6.54 0.33
N LEU A 50 4.92 -6.26 1.53
CA LEU A 50 5.34 -4.92 1.93
C LEU A 50 6.51 -4.39 1.10
N SER A 51 7.41 -5.27 0.66
CA SER A 51 8.53 -4.88 -0.19
C SER A 51 8.16 -4.80 -1.68
N SER A 52 7.20 -5.59 -2.15
CA SER A 52 6.82 -5.70 -3.57
C SER A 52 5.77 -4.67 -3.97
N VAL A 53 4.90 -4.30 -3.04
CA VAL A 53 3.95 -3.22 -3.21
C VAL A 53 4.67 -1.95 -2.80
N VAL A 54 5.18 -1.23 -3.78
CA VAL A 54 5.58 0.16 -3.58
C VAL A 54 4.47 0.98 -4.21
N THR A 55 3.46 1.36 -3.42
CA THR A 55 2.40 2.29 -3.85
C THR A 55 3.00 3.68 -4.02
N LYS A 56 3.71 3.92 -5.13
CA LYS A 56 4.08 5.27 -5.52
C LYS A 56 2.81 5.99 -5.96
N LYS A 57 2.39 6.98 -5.18
CA LYS A 57 1.53 8.07 -5.68
C LYS A 57 2.22 8.67 -6.90
N VAL A 58 1.71 8.38 -8.08
CA VAL A 58 2.21 8.93 -9.34
C VAL A 58 1.26 10.00 -9.81
N ARG A 59 1.81 11.09 -10.35
CA ARG A 59 0.98 12.11 -10.98
C ARG A 59 0.23 11.50 -12.16
N ALA A 60 -1.09 11.70 -12.19
CA ALA A 60 -1.93 11.22 -13.28
C ALA A 60 -1.48 11.84 -14.61
N ARG A 61 -1.48 11.04 -15.68
CA ARG A 61 -1.16 11.49 -17.05
C ARG A 61 -2.34 11.21 -17.97
N THR A 62 -2.63 12.12 -18.88
CA THR A 62 -3.60 11.93 -19.96
C THR A 62 -3.10 10.88 -20.97
N LYS A 63 -3.99 10.36 -21.84
CA LYS A 63 -3.61 9.43 -22.92
C LYS A 63 -2.49 9.98 -23.82
N SER A 64 -2.35 11.30 -23.91
CA SER A 64 -1.31 11.99 -24.67
C SER A 64 -0.06 12.30 -23.85
N GLY A 65 0.09 11.71 -22.66
CA GLY A 65 1.29 11.82 -21.81
C GLY A 65 1.44 13.09 -21.00
N HIS A 66 0.48 14.02 -21.04
CA HIS A 66 0.52 15.28 -20.28
C HIS A 66 0.03 15.07 -18.86
N PHE A 67 0.58 15.81 -17.88
CA PHE A 67 0.06 15.77 -16.51
C PHE A 67 -1.39 16.26 -16.46
N VAL A 68 -2.25 15.49 -15.80
CA VAL A 68 -3.62 15.91 -15.50
C VAL A 68 -3.53 17.09 -14.53
N LYS A 69 -4.11 18.22 -14.93
CA LYS A 69 -4.28 19.37 -14.04
C LYS A 69 -5.43 19.08 -13.10
N ASP A 70 -5.34 19.63 -11.90
CA ASP A 70 -6.43 19.57 -10.93
C ASP A 70 -7.58 20.46 -11.43
N ASP A 71 -8.79 19.90 -11.56
CA ASP A 71 -9.98 20.66 -11.92
C ASP A 71 -10.64 21.20 -10.62
N PRO A 72 -10.78 22.53 -10.48
CA PRO A 72 -11.33 23.14 -9.26
C PRO A 72 -12.82 22.83 -9.03
N THR A 73 -13.50 22.14 -9.96
CA THR A 73 -14.93 21.81 -9.89
C THR A 73 -15.22 20.43 -9.28
N THR A 74 -14.20 19.59 -9.10
CA THR A 74 -14.34 18.27 -8.46
C THR A 74 -13.75 18.27 -7.05
N PRO A 75 -14.46 17.75 -6.03
CA PRO A 75 -13.93 17.65 -4.66
C PRO A 75 -12.80 16.61 -4.53
N GLU A 76 -12.60 15.74 -5.52
CA GLU A 76 -11.53 14.75 -5.56
C GLU A 76 -10.35 15.24 -6.40
N ASN A 77 -9.13 15.20 -5.84
CA ASN A 77 -7.90 15.62 -6.53
C ASN A 77 -7.54 14.62 -7.66
N GLU A 78 -7.89 14.92 -8.90
CA GLU A 78 -7.63 14.08 -10.09
C GLU A 78 -6.14 14.09 -10.52
N ALA A 79 -5.32 14.99 -9.96
CA ALA A 79 -3.91 15.15 -10.31
C ALA A 79 -3.01 13.97 -9.87
N TRP A 80 -3.50 13.09 -8.98
CA TRP A 80 -2.76 11.98 -8.41
C TRP A 80 -3.50 10.67 -8.61
N THR A 81 -2.78 9.64 -9.05
CA THR A 81 -3.32 8.27 -9.17
C THR A 81 -2.42 7.30 -8.42
N THR A 82 -3.03 6.35 -7.72
CA THR A 82 -2.34 5.23 -7.08
C THR A 82 -2.11 4.15 -8.13
N LYS A 83 -0.85 3.95 -8.54
CA LYS A 83 -0.46 2.80 -9.37
C LYS A 83 0.26 1.78 -8.52
N THR A 84 -0.30 0.57 -8.48
CA THR A 84 0.36 -0.61 -7.93
C THR A 84 1.40 -1.07 -8.95
N ILE A 85 2.65 -0.64 -8.78
CA ILE A 85 3.77 -1.19 -9.54
C ILE A 85 4.24 -2.46 -8.84
N LYS A 86 3.96 -3.62 -9.43
CA LYS A 86 4.65 -4.86 -9.06
C LYS A 86 6.12 -4.64 -9.40
N GLN A 87 6.99 -4.63 -8.39
CA GLN A 87 8.42 -4.55 -8.61
C GLN A 87 8.86 -5.85 -9.30
N GLY A 88 8.99 -5.80 -10.63
CA GLY A 88 9.54 -6.91 -11.40
C GLY A 88 11.00 -7.13 -10.98
N ASN A 89 11.28 -8.28 -10.38
CA ASN A 89 12.65 -8.73 -10.16
C ASN A 89 13.37 -8.76 -11.51
N LYS A 90 14.52 -8.08 -11.59
CA LYS A 90 15.45 -8.13 -12.72
C LYS A 90 16.55 -9.15 -12.44
#